data_AF-A0A964KBE3-F1
#
_entry.id   AF-A0A964KBE3-F1
#
_cell.length_a   1.000
_cell.length_b   1.000
_cell.length_c   1.000
_cell.angle_alpha   90.00
_cell.angle_beta   90.00
_cell.angle_gamma   90.00
#
_symmetry.space_group_name_H-M   'P 1'
#
loop_
_entity.id
_entity.type
_entity.pdbx_description
1 polymer ?
#
loop_
_entity_poly.entity_id
_entity_poly.type
_entity_poly.pdbx_seq_one_letter_code
_entity_poly.pdbx_strand_id
1 'polypeptide(L)'
;MRRSALFLGVAFATLAGAASADDLNVTVERTTTVTTSSAANGTPGNVTISPSVAVNVSTTGAAVTIDSANTVTNSGVILNRIGTGGTGVHVISNSAGTLMSVGAVGGIISVRNDSSNPLTAANNIGVLLDGAATFAGSIDLQTGSSILVLGANSTGMSIRSAIAGDFHANSSTNVIGENAKGLSLLASVGGELTMNGGISVRGTNNYTITAIDPFSNSAVIIGASIGKGILVGGPDGVNLPPTSTLFSSGMAPTLLIAPSAAGSVADITVGMLVLDAINPTFSFVNRGTIQASDNDTGVHTTAILVGESGVATRTVNLSGGIYNRGTIVSTSESDNEVSSNATAVNTNATGLIIGNGATVNDFIYNNSSGTGSTVSTIVLDAGASAANDFYKNLIVTVNGEQRLITAYAGTTKTATVGALNGSSATFAAAPSAAGAFTIRRNAALLNDGQIQAAMTGSESGRVTALLIAGPAAGTPLTALNHGTLPSLVNLSTISALATSTDPNVTGLAAFAIDDQSGTLNSVTNTGRIATSISILRDFSQQSVAA
;
A
#
# COMPACT_ATOMS: atom_id res chain seq x y z
N MET A 1 -48.50 -41.23 48.26
CA MET A 1 -47.80 -41.20 46.95
C MET A 1 -47.96 -39.80 46.36
N ARG A 2 -46.83 -39.14 46.06
CA ARG A 2 -46.75 -37.80 45.44
C ARG A 2 -47.09 -37.85 43.95
N ARG A 3 -47.72 -36.79 43.42
CA ARG A 3 -47.61 -36.19 42.07
C ARG A 3 -48.60 -35.01 42.01
N SER A 4 -48.17 -33.78 42.24
CA SER A 4 -47.53 -32.82 41.32
C SER A 4 -48.52 -32.05 40.44
N ALA A 5 -48.48 -30.73 40.63
CA ALA A 5 -49.21 -29.67 39.95
C ALA A 5 -48.73 -29.45 38.50
N LEU A 6 -49.55 -28.76 37.69
CA LEU A 6 -49.03 -27.93 36.60
C LEU A 6 -49.84 -26.64 36.47
N PHE A 7 -49.14 -25.54 36.72
CA PHE A 7 -49.56 -24.15 36.59
C PHE A 7 -49.69 -23.77 35.11
N LEU A 8 -50.74 -23.01 34.78
CA LEU A 8 -50.88 -22.31 33.50
C LEU A 8 -50.05 -21.01 33.57
N GLY A 9 -48.85 -21.03 32.97
CA GLY A 9 -47.99 -19.86 32.81
C GLY A 9 -48.31 -19.12 31.51
N VAL A 10 -48.68 -17.84 31.64
CA VAL A 10 -48.94 -16.91 30.53
C VAL A 10 -47.61 -16.55 29.85
N ALA A 11 -47.47 -16.87 28.56
CA ALA A 11 -46.35 -16.41 27.72
C ALA A 11 -46.73 -15.07 27.07
N PHE A 12 -46.36 -13.96 27.71
CA PHE A 12 -46.24 -12.67 27.02
C PHE A 12 -44.93 -12.68 26.23
N ALA A 13 -45.00 -13.08 24.95
CA ALA A 13 -43.95 -12.76 24.00
C ALA A 13 -43.97 -11.24 23.81
N THR A 14 -42.98 -10.56 24.39
CA THR A 14 -42.77 -9.13 24.20
C THR A 14 -42.57 -8.88 22.70
N LEU A 15 -43.52 -8.15 22.09
CA LEU A 15 -43.27 -7.40 20.86
C LEU A 15 -42.14 -6.42 21.18
N ALA A 16 -40.89 -6.81 20.92
CA ALA A 16 -39.80 -5.86 20.79
C ALA A 16 -40.10 -5.07 19.51
N GLY A 17 -40.72 -3.88 19.66
CA GLY A 17 -40.81 -2.92 18.58
C GLY A 17 -39.40 -2.67 18.04
N ALA A 18 -39.25 -2.61 16.72
CA ALA A 18 -37.98 -2.26 16.11
C ALA A 18 -37.48 -0.97 16.77
N ALA A 19 -36.33 -1.03 17.43
CA ALA A 19 -35.69 0.15 17.97
C ALA A 19 -35.44 1.10 16.79
N SER A 20 -36.15 2.22 16.75
CA SER A 20 -35.87 3.27 15.78
C SER A 20 -34.51 3.84 16.18
N ALA A 21 -33.51 3.71 15.30
CA ALA A 21 -32.30 4.48 15.41
C ALA A 21 -32.67 5.97 15.44
N ASP A 22 -32.17 6.72 16.42
CA ASP A 22 -32.35 8.17 16.47
C ASP A 22 -31.11 8.81 15.87
N ASP A 23 -31.21 9.13 14.58
CA ASP A 23 -30.08 9.64 13.81
C ASP A 23 -29.77 11.10 14.17
N LEU A 24 -28.48 11.39 14.33
CA LEU A 24 -27.99 12.75 14.55
C LEU A 24 -27.61 13.40 13.22
N ASN A 25 -28.33 14.46 12.87
CA ASN A 25 -27.93 15.37 11.80
C ASN A 25 -27.27 16.62 12.38
N VAL A 26 -25.97 16.76 12.16
CA VAL A 26 -25.20 17.95 12.56
C VAL A 26 -25.34 18.99 11.46
N THR A 27 -26.22 19.98 11.69
CA THR A 27 -26.52 21.10 10.77
C THR A 27 -26.02 22.44 11.28
N VAL A 28 -25.51 22.48 12.52
CA VAL A 28 -24.84 23.63 13.15
C VAL A 28 -23.57 23.14 13.85
N GLU A 29 -22.59 24.02 14.04
CA GLU A 29 -21.33 23.65 14.68
C GLU A 29 -21.57 23.08 16.08
N ARG A 30 -20.90 21.97 16.39
CA ARG A 30 -20.88 21.36 17.73
C ARG A 30 -19.49 21.46 18.32
N THR A 31 -19.44 21.87 19.59
CA THR A 31 -18.19 21.96 20.36
C THR A 31 -17.98 20.80 21.33
N THR A 32 -18.89 19.83 21.32
CA THR A 32 -18.84 18.59 22.10
C THR A 32 -18.53 17.41 21.21
N THR A 33 -17.94 16.36 21.78
CA THR A 33 -17.74 15.09 21.08
C THR A 33 -19.07 14.46 20.66
N VAL A 34 -19.02 13.57 19.68
CA VAL A 34 -20.17 12.83 19.15
C VAL A 34 -19.86 11.34 19.20
N THR A 35 -20.81 10.52 19.63
CA THR A 35 -20.70 9.05 19.58
C THR A 35 -21.91 8.44 18.91
N THR A 36 -21.73 7.32 18.22
CA THR A 36 -22.86 6.63 17.57
C THR A 36 -23.80 5.93 18.56
N SER A 37 -23.30 5.53 19.73
CA SER A 37 -24.10 4.91 20.82
C SER A 37 -25.05 5.89 21.50
N SER A 38 -24.79 7.19 21.33
CA SER A 38 -25.57 8.29 21.88
C SER A 38 -25.71 9.40 20.82
N ALA A 39 -26.08 9.01 19.59
CA ALA A 39 -26.19 9.92 18.45
C ALA A 39 -27.21 11.02 18.74
N ALA A 40 -28.48 10.65 18.97
CA ALA A 40 -29.52 11.57 19.39
C ALA A 40 -30.29 11.03 20.60
N ASN A 41 -30.68 11.96 21.48
CA ASN A 41 -31.45 11.70 22.71
C ASN A 41 -30.91 10.57 23.61
N GLY A 42 -29.59 10.34 23.60
CA GLY A 42 -28.94 9.30 24.39
C GLY A 42 -29.11 7.89 23.83
N THR A 43 -29.55 7.74 22.59
CA THR A 43 -29.79 6.44 21.94
C THR A 43 -28.87 6.21 20.75
N PRO A 44 -28.59 4.94 20.37
CA PRO A 44 -27.78 4.65 19.21
C PRO A 44 -28.42 5.10 17.90
N GLY A 45 -27.62 5.66 16.98
CA GLY A 45 -28.07 6.04 15.65
C GLY A 45 -26.94 6.44 14.72
N ASN A 46 -27.27 6.67 13.45
CA ASN A 46 -26.33 7.19 12.48
C ASN A 46 -25.99 8.65 12.79
N VAL A 47 -24.83 9.10 12.34
CA VAL A 47 -24.39 10.49 12.46
C VAL A 47 -24.08 11.01 11.06
N THR A 48 -24.73 12.11 10.69
CA THR A 48 -24.44 12.82 9.44
C THR A 48 -23.96 14.23 9.75
N ILE A 49 -22.76 14.57 9.30
CA ILE A 49 -22.21 15.93 9.39
C ILE A 49 -22.41 16.61 8.05
N SER A 50 -23.22 17.67 8.05
CA SER A 50 -23.60 18.39 6.83
C SER A 50 -22.42 19.13 6.22
N PRO A 51 -22.42 19.39 4.89
CA PRO A 51 -21.43 20.26 4.25
C PRO A 51 -21.28 21.60 4.96
N SER A 52 -20.04 22.09 5.05
CA SER A 52 -19.69 23.37 5.68
C SER A 52 -20.02 23.49 7.18
N VAL A 53 -20.42 22.41 7.85
CA VAL A 53 -20.66 22.36 9.30
C VAL A 53 -19.53 21.60 9.99
N ALA A 54 -19.24 21.94 11.25
CA ALA A 54 -18.14 21.34 12.00
C ALA A 54 -18.57 20.62 13.29
N VAL A 55 -17.90 19.51 13.61
CA VAL A 55 -17.71 19.03 14.98
C VAL A 55 -16.31 19.49 15.39
N ASN A 56 -16.22 20.50 16.24
CA ASN A 56 -15.00 21.23 16.56
C ASN A 56 -14.72 21.18 18.07
N VAL A 57 -13.89 20.23 18.48
CA VAL A 57 -13.58 19.99 19.89
C VAL A 57 -12.14 20.37 20.23
N SER A 58 -11.85 20.48 21.53
CA SER A 58 -10.49 20.60 22.04
C SER A 58 -10.34 19.70 23.26
N THR A 59 -10.27 18.40 23.02
CA THR A 59 -10.16 17.35 24.06
C THR A 59 -9.15 16.29 23.65
N THR A 60 -8.49 15.68 24.64
CA THR A 60 -7.78 14.41 24.42
C THR A 60 -8.78 13.34 23.99
N GLY A 61 -8.39 12.45 23.09
CA GLY A 61 -9.27 11.45 22.50
C GLY A 61 -10.07 11.97 21.30
N ALA A 62 -11.14 11.27 20.94
CA ALA A 62 -11.84 11.45 19.67
C ALA A 62 -12.82 12.63 19.65
N ALA A 63 -12.90 13.33 18.52
CA ALA A 63 -14.01 14.24 18.23
C ALA A 63 -15.29 13.47 17.88
N VAL A 64 -15.16 12.41 17.09
CA VAL A 64 -16.25 11.50 16.74
C VAL A 64 -15.86 10.05 17.03
N THR A 65 -16.73 9.30 17.71
CA THR A 65 -16.53 7.88 18.00
C THR A 65 -17.61 7.02 17.36
N ILE A 66 -17.19 5.98 16.64
CA ILE A 66 -18.04 4.89 16.13
C ILE A 66 -17.90 3.70 17.07
N ASP A 67 -18.88 3.53 17.94
CA ASP A 67 -18.92 2.58 19.05
C ASP A 67 -20.18 1.70 19.04
N SER A 68 -21.00 1.78 18.00
CA SER A 68 -22.20 0.98 17.80
C SER A 68 -22.38 0.64 16.33
N ALA A 69 -23.34 -0.26 16.01
CA ALA A 69 -23.65 -0.76 14.66
C ALA A 69 -24.27 0.28 13.71
N ASN A 70 -23.70 1.48 13.66
CA ASN A 70 -24.22 2.65 12.95
C ASN A 70 -23.15 3.29 12.07
N THR A 71 -23.59 4.20 11.20
CA THR A 71 -22.74 4.88 10.22
C THR A 71 -22.43 6.31 10.63
N VAL A 72 -21.20 6.75 10.39
CA VAL A 72 -20.82 8.16 10.36
C VAL A 72 -20.58 8.58 8.92
N THR A 73 -21.35 9.56 8.45
CA THR A 73 -21.15 10.22 7.15
C THR A 73 -20.63 11.64 7.38
N ASN A 74 -19.39 11.90 7.00
CA ASN A 74 -18.77 13.22 7.10
C ASN A 74 -18.77 13.92 5.74
N SER A 75 -19.63 14.93 5.59
CA SER A 75 -19.61 15.87 4.46
C SER A 75 -19.06 17.24 4.84
N GLY A 76 -18.83 17.49 6.14
CA GLY A 76 -18.35 18.76 6.68
C GLY A 76 -16.93 18.64 7.25
N VAL A 77 -16.72 19.15 8.46
CA VAL A 77 -15.42 19.17 9.14
C VAL A 77 -15.51 18.44 10.49
N ILE A 78 -14.65 17.46 10.70
CA ILE A 78 -14.35 16.92 12.03
C ILE A 78 -13.01 17.49 12.45
N LEU A 79 -12.98 18.26 13.54
CA LEU A 79 -11.81 19.01 13.98
C LEU A 79 -11.55 18.79 15.48
N ASN A 80 -10.32 18.38 15.81
CA ASN A 80 -9.83 18.36 17.18
C ASN A 80 -8.60 19.27 17.33
N ARG A 81 -8.69 20.25 18.23
CA ARG A 81 -7.72 21.33 18.46
C ARG A 81 -6.80 21.15 19.68
N ILE A 82 -6.89 20.02 20.40
CA ILE A 82 -6.20 19.83 21.69
C ILE A 82 -4.67 19.94 21.62
N GLY A 83 -4.10 19.68 20.44
CA GLY A 83 -2.66 19.68 20.19
C GLY A 83 -1.95 18.40 20.56
N THR A 84 -2.23 17.76 21.70
CA THR A 84 -1.59 16.48 22.05
C THR A 84 -2.59 15.40 22.39
N GLY A 85 -2.43 14.21 21.78
CA GLY A 85 -3.30 13.06 22.00
C GLY A 85 -4.72 13.24 21.48
N GLY A 86 -4.91 14.11 20.50
CA GLY A 86 -6.18 14.29 19.82
C GLY A 86 -6.43 13.19 18.81
N THR A 87 -7.68 12.74 18.71
CA THR A 87 -8.16 11.87 17.63
C THR A 87 -9.28 12.57 16.88
N GLY A 88 -9.28 12.49 15.55
CA GLY A 88 -10.38 12.99 14.72
C GLY A 88 -11.57 12.05 14.82
N VAL A 89 -11.41 10.86 14.25
CA VAL A 89 -12.41 9.78 14.31
C VAL A 89 -11.81 8.55 14.97
N HIS A 90 -12.53 7.97 15.93
CA HIS A 90 -12.19 6.70 16.55
C HIS A 90 -13.26 5.66 16.24
N VAL A 91 -12.87 4.59 15.57
CA VAL A 91 -13.70 3.44 15.25
C VAL A 91 -13.34 2.31 16.20
N ILE A 92 -14.33 1.78 16.92
CA ILE A 92 -14.16 0.68 17.85
C ILE A 92 -14.60 -0.62 17.17
N SER A 93 -13.65 -1.53 16.94
CA SER A 93 -13.84 -2.80 16.22
C SER A 93 -14.85 -3.75 16.85
N ASN A 94 -15.19 -3.56 18.14
CA ASN A 94 -16.17 -4.35 18.89
C ASN A 94 -17.61 -4.15 18.36
N SER A 95 -17.81 -3.14 17.52
CA SER A 95 -19.08 -2.78 16.92
C SER A 95 -18.98 -2.90 15.40
N ALA A 96 -20.03 -3.38 14.74
CA ALA A 96 -20.17 -3.17 13.30
C ALA A 96 -20.30 -1.66 13.02
N GLY A 97 -20.14 -1.21 11.78
CA GLY A 97 -20.36 0.21 11.45
C GLY A 97 -19.73 0.64 10.15
N THR A 98 -19.85 1.91 9.81
CA THR A 98 -19.17 2.48 8.64
C THR A 98 -18.71 3.89 8.91
N LEU A 99 -17.49 4.20 8.53
CA LEU A 99 -17.01 5.57 8.37
C LEU A 99 -16.98 5.89 6.88
N MET A 100 -17.72 6.91 6.47
CA MET A 100 -17.64 7.48 5.12
C MET A 100 -17.25 8.96 5.21
N SER A 101 -16.10 9.32 4.66
CA SER A 101 -15.72 10.72 4.43
C SER A 101 -15.99 11.07 2.97
N VAL A 102 -16.96 11.96 2.73
CA VAL A 102 -17.54 12.15 1.39
C VAL A 102 -16.64 13.02 0.54
N GLY A 103 -16.18 12.46 -0.57
CA GLY A 103 -15.23 13.13 -1.44
C GLY A 103 -15.83 14.24 -2.29
N ALA A 104 -17.03 14.00 -2.84
CA ALA A 104 -17.71 14.92 -3.76
C ALA A 104 -18.02 16.31 -3.17
N VAL A 105 -18.08 16.41 -1.84
CA VAL A 105 -18.39 17.65 -1.11
C VAL A 105 -17.25 18.09 -0.19
N GLY A 106 -16.09 17.41 -0.25
CA GLY A 106 -14.87 17.81 0.44
C GLY A 106 -14.87 17.58 1.96
N GLY A 107 -15.36 16.42 2.43
CA GLY A 107 -15.31 16.06 3.85
C GLY A 107 -13.87 16.15 4.41
N ILE A 108 -13.72 16.78 5.58
CA ILE A 108 -12.42 17.04 6.23
C ILE A 108 -12.38 16.36 7.59
N ILE A 109 -11.27 15.68 7.88
CA ILE A 109 -10.89 15.26 9.24
C ILE A 109 -9.56 15.95 9.57
N SER A 110 -9.52 16.74 10.64
CA SER A 110 -8.34 17.49 11.03
C SER A 110 -8.03 17.36 12.51
N VAL A 111 -6.77 17.05 12.83
CA VAL A 111 -6.25 17.08 14.19
C VAL A 111 -4.98 17.90 14.22
N ARG A 112 -5.05 19.05 14.88
CA ARG A 112 -3.98 20.04 14.90
C ARG A 112 -4.04 20.85 16.18
N ASN A 113 -3.00 21.60 16.49
CA ASN A 113 -3.15 22.73 17.40
C ASN A 113 -3.35 24.01 16.58
N ASP A 114 -3.95 25.04 17.17
CA ASP A 114 -3.99 26.39 16.61
C ASP A 114 -2.79 27.23 17.04
N SER A 115 -1.74 26.60 17.58
CA SER A 115 -0.56 27.32 18.01
C SER A 115 0.21 27.84 16.80
N SER A 116 0.96 28.93 17.00
CA SER A 116 1.86 29.46 15.97
C SER A 116 3.00 28.50 15.60
N ASN A 117 3.27 27.48 16.43
CA ASN A 117 4.19 26.40 16.13
C ASN A 117 3.49 25.03 16.17
N PRO A 118 2.91 24.59 15.04
CA PRO A 118 2.13 23.35 14.97
C PRO A 118 2.92 22.08 15.32
N LEU A 119 4.26 22.14 15.37
CA LEU A 119 5.11 20.99 15.73
C LEU A 119 5.22 20.75 17.24
N THR A 120 4.67 21.64 18.09
CA THR A 120 4.57 21.39 19.54
C THR A 120 3.49 20.38 19.91
N ALA A 121 2.60 20.07 18.97
CA ALA A 121 1.63 18.98 19.04
C ALA A 121 2.31 17.60 19.01
N ALA A 122 1.69 16.59 19.61
CA ALA A 122 2.22 15.23 19.53
C ALA A 122 1.14 14.14 19.65
N ASN A 123 1.45 12.95 19.13
CA ASN A 123 0.62 11.74 19.27
C ASN A 123 -0.82 11.92 18.78
N ASN A 124 -1.02 12.74 17.74
CA ASN A 124 -2.35 12.97 17.18
C ASN A 124 -2.68 11.88 16.14
N ILE A 125 -3.97 11.55 16.03
CA ILE A 125 -4.44 10.54 15.08
C ILE A 125 -5.64 11.07 14.28
N GLY A 126 -5.57 11.06 12.96
CA GLY A 126 -6.72 11.46 12.12
C GLY A 126 -7.86 10.46 12.25
N VAL A 127 -7.62 9.22 11.85
CA VAL A 127 -8.55 8.08 11.99
C VAL A 127 -7.87 6.95 12.76
N LEU A 128 -8.49 6.51 13.85
CA LEU A 128 -8.05 5.36 14.65
C LEU A 128 -9.06 4.24 14.52
N LEU A 129 -8.63 3.03 14.17
CA LEU A 129 -9.39 1.80 14.36
C LEU A 129 -8.65 0.91 15.37
N ASP A 130 -9.29 0.60 16.50
CA ASP A 130 -8.75 -0.35 17.49
C ASP A 130 -9.87 -1.16 18.20
N GLY A 131 -9.49 -1.97 19.19
CA GLY A 131 -10.38 -2.87 19.94
C GLY A 131 -10.03 -4.36 19.74
N ALA A 132 -10.76 -5.23 20.46
CA ALA A 132 -10.38 -6.64 20.59
C ALA A 132 -10.92 -7.53 19.45
N ALA A 133 -11.92 -7.06 18.71
CA ALA A 133 -12.60 -7.84 17.69
C ALA A 133 -12.14 -7.47 16.26
N THR A 134 -12.58 -8.26 15.28
CA THR A 134 -12.50 -7.85 13.88
C THR A 134 -13.64 -6.87 13.59
N PHE A 135 -13.31 -5.72 13.02
CA PHE A 135 -14.29 -4.73 12.60
C PHE A 135 -15.10 -5.27 11.41
N ALA A 136 -16.39 -5.51 11.66
CA ALA A 136 -17.37 -5.92 10.66
C ALA A 136 -18.03 -4.68 10.05
N GLY A 137 -17.27 -3.98 9.20
CA GLY A 137 -17.67 -2.70 8.63
C GLY A 137 -16.74 -2.26 7.51
N SER A 138 -16.94 -1.03 7.05
CA SER A 138 -16.08 -0.39 6.05
C SER A 138 -15.56 0.96 6.54
N ILE A 139 -14.34 1.29 6.13
CA ILE A 139 -13.80 2.63 6.25
C ILE A 139 -13.55 3.12 4.83
N ASP A 140 -14.39 4.05 4.38
CA ASP A 140 -14.38 4.62 3.04
C ASP A 140 -14.04 6.10 3.08
N LEU A 141 -12.75 6.41 2.89
CA LEU A 141 -12.25 7.78 2.81
C LEU A 141 -12.17 8.16 1.33
N GLN A 142 -13.22 8.73 0.77
CA GLN A 142 -13.36 8.86 -0.69
C GLN A 142 -12.40 9.91 -1.30
N THR A 143 -12.06 9.72 -2.57
CA THR A 143 -11.31 10.72 -3.35
C THR A 143 -12.01 12.07 -3.36
N GLY A 144 -11.29 13.13 -2.99
CA GLY A 144 -11.83 14.48 -2.81
C GLY A 144 -12.01 14.87 -1.34
N SER A 145 -12.03 13.90 -0.42
CA SER A 145 -11.99 14.15 1.03
C SER A 145 -10.55 14.35 1.51
N SER A 146 -10.37 14.91 2.72
CA SER A 146 -9.04 15.23 3.25
C SER A 146 -8.84 14.84 4.72
N ILE A 147 -7.60 14.47 5.03
CA ILE A 147 -7.12 14.23 6.39
C ILE A 147 -5.89 15.12 6.61
N LEU A 148 -5.92 15.94 7.66
CA LEU A 148 -4.79 16.78 8.08
C LEU A 148 -4.44 16.50 9.53
N VAL A 149 -3.22 16.03 9.78
CA VAL A 149 -2.74 15.76 11.14
C VAL A 149 -1.40 16.45 11.37
N LEU A 150 -1.29 17.24 12.43
CA LEU A 150 -0.06 17.95 12.80
C LEU A 150 0.48 17.45 14.14
N GLY A 151 1.79 17.33 14.26
CA GLY A 151 2.51 17.06 15.50
C GLY A 151 3.47 15.87 15.42
N ALA A 152 4.48 15.84 16.30
CA ALA A 152 5.44 14.74 16.38
C ALA A 152 4.76 13.40 16.73
N ASN A 153 5.28 12.29 16.21
CA ASN A 153 4.74 10.93 16.38
C ASN A 153 3.26 10.78 15.98
N SER A 154 2.72 11.70 15.18
CA SER A 154 1.32 11.68 14.79
C SER A 154 1.09 10.75 13.59
N THR A 155 -0.13 10.24 13.47
CA THR A 155 -0.51 9.30 12.42
C THR A 155 -1.76 9.78 11.70
N GLY A 156 -1.78 9.79 10.37
CA GLY A 156 -2.97 10.12 9.59
C GLY A 156 -4.09 9.11 9.84
N MET A 157 -3.78 7.84 9.58
CA MET A 157 -4.68 6.69 9.76
C MET A 157 -3.94 5.57 10.50
N SER A 158 -4.49 5.11 11.63
CA SER A 158 -3.93 4.01 12.42
C SER A 158 -4.94 2.87 12.52
N ILE A 159 -4.63 1.74 11.89
CA ILE A 159 -5.46 0.53 11.86
C ILE A 159 -4.80 -0.53 12.73
N ARG A 160 -5.37 -0.78 13.92
CA ARG A 160 -4.81 -1.67 14.96
C ARG A 160 -5.68 -2.89 15.23
N SER A 161 -6.85 -2.97 14.61
CA SER A 161 -7.75 -4.13 14.64
C SER A 161 -8.09 -4.55 13.23
N ALA A 162 -8.34 -5.85 13.05
CA ALA A 162 -8.58 -6.40 11.72
C ALA A 162 -9.86 -5.83 11.10
N ILE A 163 -9.87 -5.63 9.78
CA ILE A 163 -11.04 -5.24 9.00
C ILE A 163 -11.48 -6.45 8.19
N ALA A 164 -12.77 -6.84 8.28
CA ALA A 164 -13.27 -7.98 7.52
C ALA A 164 -13.36 -7.71 6.00
N GLY A 165 -13.73 -6.48 5.63
CA GLY A 165 -13.91 -6.03 4.25
C GLY A 165 -12.70 -5.30 3.67
N ASP A 166 -12.97 -4.45 2.69
CA ASP A 166 -11.99 -3.59 2.03
C ASP A 166 -11.68 -2.34 2.88
N PHE A 167 -10.50 -1.75 2.67
CA PHE A 167 -10.14 -0.46 3.26
C PHE A 167 -9.75 0.53 2.16
N HIS A 168 -10.50 1.63 2.07
CA HIS A 168 -10.29 2.67 1.07
C HIS A 168 -9.68 3.91 1.72
N ALA A 169 -8.37 4.05 1.60
CA ALA A 169 -7.61 5.22 2.03
C ALA A 169 -7.49 6.23 0.86
N ASN A 170 -8.62 6.58 0.26
CA ASN A 170 -8.67 7.37 -0.98
C ASN A 170 -8.69 8.90 -0.74
N SER A 171 -8.63 9.36 0.51
CA SER A 171 -8.55 10.77 0.87
C SER A 171 -7.15 11.36 0.67
N SER A 172 -7.07 12.66 0.38
CA SER A 172 -5.80 13.39 0.46
C SER A 172 -5.36 13.51 1.91
N THR A 173 -4.32 12.79 2.29
CA THR A 173 -3.81 12.73 3.67
C THR A 173 -2.49 13.48 3.77
N ASN A 174 -2.43 14.47 4.67
CA ASN A 174 -1.21 15.20 4.98
C ASN A 174 -0.90 15.08 6.47
N VAL A 175 0.29 14.57 6.79
CA VAL A 175 0.75 14.41 8.17
C VAL A 175 2.10 15.09 8.32
N ILE A 176 2.19 16.05 9.23
CA ILE A 176 3.40 16.86 9.41
C ILE A 176 3.88 16.77 10.85
N GLY A 177 5.11 16.29 11.02
CA GLY A 177 5.81 16.21 12.29
C GLY A 177 6.92 15.17 12.30
N GLU A 178 7.88 15.34 13.20
CA GLU A 178 8.94 14.34 13.42
C GLU A 178 8.35 12.95 13.68
N ASN A 179 8.88 11.93 13.01
CA ASN A 179 8.41 10.55 13.09
C ASN A 179 6.90 10.39 12.76
N ALA A 180 6.31 11.33 12.02
CA ALA A 180 4.95 11.23 11.54
C ALA A 180 4.77 10.03 10.59
N LYS A 181 3.55 9.49 10.55
CA LYS A 181 3.14 8.36 9.69
C LYS A 181 1.87 8.71 8.95
N GLY A 182 1.75 8.31 7.68
CA GLY A 182 0.55 8.55 6.90
C GLY A 182 -0.52 7.52 7.25
N LEU A 183 -0.36 6.32 6.71
CA LEU A 183 -1.13 5.12 7.04
C LEU A 183 -0.26 4.13 7.82
N SER A 184 -0.72 3.70 8.99
CA SER A 184 -0.13 2.61 9.77
C SER A 184 -1.14 1.48 9.90
N LEU A 185 -0.94 0.40 9.14
CA LEU A 185 -1.79 -0.77 9.10
C LEU A 185 -1.10 -1.93 9.81
N LEU A 186 -1.51 -2.18 11.05
CA LEU A 186 -0.89 -3.14 11.98
C LEU A 186 -1.75 -4.38 12.21
N ALA A 187 -2.94 -4.44 11.62
CA ALA A 187 -3.85 -5.56 11.68
C ALA A 187 -4.44 -5.86 10.29
N SER A 188 -4.87 -7.10 10.06
CA SER A 188 -5.18 -7.58 8.71
C SER A 188 -6.41 -6.90 8.09
N VAL A 189 -6.40 -6.77 6.77
CA VAL A 189 -7.56 -6.39 5.97
C VAL A 189 -7.98 -7.62 5.16
N GLY A 190 -9.21 -8.10 5.34
CA GLY A 190 -9.73 -9.27 4.63
C GLY A 190 -9.98 -9.00 3.14
N GLY A 191 -10.22 -7.74 2.79
CA GLY A 191 -10.42 -7.24 1.44
C GLY A 191 -9.16 -6.66 0.78
N GLU A 192 -9.38 -5.71 -0.12
CA GLU A 192 -8.32 -4.92 -0.76
C GLU A 192 -7.97 -3.65 0.03
N LEU A 193 -6.77 -3.12 -0.22
CA LEU A 193 -6.35 -1.80 0.22
C LEU A 193 -6.23 -0.88 -1.01
N THR A 194 -6.99 0.20 -1.06
CA THR A 194 -6.89 1.21 -2.13
C THR A 194 -6.42 2.57 -1.62
N MET A 195 -5.53 3.21 -2.38
CA MET A 195 -4.94 4.53 -2.08
C MET A 195 -4.94 5.41 -3.33
N ASN A 196 -6.12 5.95 -3.66
CA ASN A 196 -6.35 6.82 -4.81
C ASN A 196 -6.11 8.31 -4.48
N GLY A 197 -6.18 8.68 -3.20
CA GLY A 197 -5.77 9.99 -2.70
C GLY A 197 -4.30 9.96 -2.29
N GLY A 198 -3.59 11.07 -2.49
CA GLY A 198 -2.20 11.15 -2.08
C GLY A 198 -2.04 11.08 -0.56
N ILE A 199 -0.98 10.43 -0.09
CA ILE A 199 -0.57 10.39 1.32
C ILE A 199 0.82 11.01 1.39
N SER A 200 0.89 12.23 1.92
CA SER A 200 2.13 12.98 2.10
C SER A 200 2.48 13.04 3.58
N VAL A 201 3.69 12.67 3.92
CA VAL A 201 4.22 12.77 5.27
C VAL A 201 5.53 13.53 5.23
N ARG A 202 5.65 14.52 6.10
CA ARG A 202 6.83 15.38 6.20
C ARG A 202 7.20 15.55 7.66
N GLY A 203 8.49 15.60 7.97
CA GLY A 203 8.89 15.91 9.34
C GLY A 203 8.71 17.40 9.67
N THR A 204 8.85 18.27 8.67
CA THR A 204 8.53 19.70 8.73
C THR A 204 8.04 20.21 7.37
N ASN A 205 7.32 21.33 7.36
CA ASN A 205 7.01 22.09 6.13
C ASN A 205 8.00 23.22 5.85
N ASN A 206 8.79 23.60 6.86
CA ASN A 206 9.73 24.69 6.77
C ASN A 206 11.12 24.09 6.95
N TYR A 207 11.83 23.92 5.84
CA TYR A 207 13.23 23.51 5.84
C TYR A 207 14.10 24.67 6.31
N THR A 208 15.13 24.38 7.08
CA THR A 208 16.00 25.41 7.67
C THR A 208 17.36 25.46 6.99
N ILE A 209 17.94 26.65 6.91
CA ILE A 209 19.27 26.87 6.32
C ILE A 209 20.42 26.65 7.30
N THR A 210 20.14 26.16 8.50
CA THR A 210 21.12 26.12 9.61
C THR A 210 21.23 24.76 10.30
N ALA A 211 20.30 23.84 10.07
CA ALA A 211 20.23 22.56 10.77
C ALA A 211 19.63 21.48 9.86
N ILE A 212 19.85 20.22 10.25
CA ILE A 212 19.12 19.07 9.73
C ILE A 212 17.66 19.20 10.16
N ASP A 213 16.74 19.04 9.23
CA ASP A 213 15.31 19.17 9.48
C ASP A 213 14.75 17.89 10.10
N PRO A 214 13.64 17.97 10.86
CA PRO A 214 13.02 16.77 11.40
C PRO A 214 12.60 15.80 10.28
N PHE A 215 12.82 14.51 10.48
CA PHE A 215 12.46 13.47 9.52
C PHE A 215 11.05 12.93 9.78
N SER A 216 10.32 12.64 8.71
CA SER A 216 9.13 11.80 8.79
C SER A 216 9.51 10.32 8.91
N ASN A 217 8.55 9.51 9.33
CA ASN A 217 8.59 8.07 9.08
C ASN A 217 8.00 7.79 7.67
N SER A 218 7.31 6.66 7.51
CA SER A 218 6.77 6.19 6.24
C SER A 218 5.44 6.86 5.89
N ALA A 219 5.17 7.03 4.59
CA ALA A 219 3.83 7.37 4.12
C ALA A 219 2.85 6.24 4.39
N VAL A 220 3.27 4.99 4.16
CA VAL A 220 2.45 3.80 4.34
C VAL A 220 3.26 2.70 4.99
N ILE A 221 2.72 2.13 6.06
CA ILE A 221 3.27 0.99 6.78
C ILE A 221 2.24 -0.13 6.79
N ILE A 222 2.65 -1.31 6.37
CA ILE A 222 1.84 -2.53 6.33
C ILE A 222 2.59 -3.60 7.13
N GLY A 223 2.11 -3.86 8.34
CA GLY A 223 2.61 -4.88 9.26
C GLY A 223 1.74 -6.14 9.33
N ALA A 224 0.70 -6.24 8.49
CA ALA A 224 -0.26 -7.34 8.51
C ALA A 224 -0.75 -7.74 7.12
N SER A 225 -1.40 -8.90 7.02
CA SER A 225 -1.89 -9.47 5.76
C SER A 225 -3.04 -8.67 5.12
N ILE A 226 -3.07 -8.65 3.79
CA ILE A 226 -4.13 -8.04 2.97
C ILE A 226 -4.72 -9.12 2.05
N GLY A 227 -6.01 -9.40 2.19
CA GLY A 227 -6.65 -10.56 1.55
C GLY A 227 -6.78 -10.48 0.04
N LYS A 228 -6.98 -9.28 -0.53
CA LYS A 228 -7.22 -9.07 -1.97
C LYS A 228 -6.28 -8.06 -2.63
N GLY A 229 -5.06 -7.87 -2.11
CA GLY A 229 -4.06 -7.04 -2.78
C GLY A 229 -4.14 -5.53 -2.47
N ILE A 230 -3.19 -4.80 -3.04
CA ILE A 230 -2.94 -3.38 -2.79
C ILE A 230 -2.96 -2.61 -4.11
N LEU A 231 -3.70 -1.51 -4.14
CA LEU A 231 -3.73 -0.55 -5.25
C LEU A 231 -3.25 0.82 -4.79
N VAL A 232 -2.12 1.27 -5.32
CA VAL A 232 -1.73 2.69 -5.30
C VAL A 232 -2.24 3.33 -6.58
N GLY A 233 -3.29 4.12 -6.42
CA GLY A 233 -4.12 4.62 -7.49
C GLY A 233 -3.41 5.59 -8.42
N GLY A 234 -3.92 5.64 -9.62
CA GLY A 234 -3.53 6.53 -10.70
C GLY A 234 -4.58 6.31 -11.79
N PRO A 235 -4.63 7.16 -12.81
CA PRO A 235 -5.66 6.99 -13.83
C PRO A 235 -5.51 5.62 -14.52
N ASP A 236 -6.65 5.00 -14.78
CA ASP A 236 -6.79 3.65 -15.33
C ASP A 236 -6.43 3.53 -16.82
N GLY A 237 -6.29 4.64 -17.56
CA GLY A 237 -5.96 4.68 -18.99
C GLY A 237 -4.48 4.93 -19.33
N VAL A 238 -3.95 4.25 -20.35
CA VAL A 238 -2.51 4.11 -20.75
C VAL A 238 -1.67 5.38 -20.97
N ASN A 239 -2.25 6.59 -20.97
CA ASN A 239 -1.52 7.86 -21.22
C ASN A 239 -1.87 8.98 -20.23
N LEU A 240 -2.51 8.63 -19.11
CA LEU A 240 -2.93 9.63 -18.13
C LEU A 240 -1.88 9.75 -17.01
N PRO A 241 -1.59 10.97 -16.53
CA PRO A 241 -0.56 11.19 -15.52
C PRO A 241 -0.97 10.63 -14.15
N PRO A 242 -0.04 10.10 -13.33
CA PRO A 242 -0.34 9.63 -11.97
C PRO A 242 -1.13 10.64 -11.15
N THR A 243 -2.21 10.22 -10.48
CA THR A 243 -3.06 11.09 -9.64
C THR A 243 -2.92 10.87 -8.13
N SER A 244 -2.42 9.71 -7.70
CA SER A 244 -2.06 9.47 -6.29
C SER A 244 -0.55 9.61 -6.10
N THR A 245 -0.14 10.23 -5.00
CA THR A 245 1.26 10.34 -4.60
C THR A 245 1.40 9.86 -3.17
N LEU A 246 2.22 8.84 -2.94
CA LEU A 246 2.76 8.50 -1.63
C LEU A 246 4.11 9.20 -1.48
N PHE A 247 4.28 10.00 -0.44
CA PHE A 247 5.49 10.80 -0.22
C PHE A 247 5.95 10.73 1.24
N SER A 248 7.26 10.53 1.44
CA SER A 248 7.93 10.72 2.73
C SER A 248 9.28 11.44 2.56
N SER A 249 9.68 12.19 3.60
CA SER A 249 10.99 12.84 3.72
C SER A 249 11.71 12.34 4.97
N GLY A 250 12.56 11.33 4.80
CA GLY A 250 13.35 10.77 5.90
C GLY A 250 13.97 9.41 5.54
N MET A 251 14.51 8.75 6.57
CA MET A 251 15.25 7.48 6.42
C MET A 251 14.34 6.24 6.33
N ALA A 252 13.07 6.36 6.70
CA ALA A 252 12.12 5.24 6.61
C ALA A 252 11.64 5.06 5.16
N PRO A 253 11.37 3.83 4.71
CA PRO A 253 10.78 3.61 3.40
C PRO A 253 9.45 4.35 3.22
N THR A 254 9.17 4.94 2.06
CA THR A 254 7.86 5.59 1.83
C THR A 254 6.72 4.59 1.95
N LEU A 255 6.87 3.42 1.35
CA LEU A 255 6.01 2.26 1.53
C LEU A 255 6.80 1.10 2.12
N LEU A 256 6.44 0.72 3.35
CA LEU A 256 7.01 -0.42 4.06
C LEU A 256 5.99 -1.55 4.17
N ILE A 257 6.34 -2.74 3.71
CA ILE A 257 5.59 -3.99 3.93
C ILE A 257 6.51 -4.96 4.67
N ALA A 258 6.40 -5.03 5.99
CA ALA A 258 7.34 -5.80 6.82
C ALA A 258 6.69 -6.29 8.11
N PRO A 259 6.89 -7.56 8.52
CA PRO A 259 6.42 -8.06 9.81
C PRO A 259 6.94 -7.24 10.99
N SER A 260 8.18 -6.74 10.94
CA SER A 260 8.77 -5.90 11.99
C SER A 260 7.97 -4.63 12.28
N ALA A 261 7.20 -4.11 11.32
CA ALA A 261 6.33 -2.97 11.53
C ALA A 261 5.24 -3.21 12.58
N ALA A 262 4.81 -4.46 12.76
CA ALA A 262 3.88 -4.90 13.80
C ALA A 262 4.58 -5.71 14.91
N GLY A 263 5.91 -5.60 15.04
CA GLY A 263 6.69 -6.32 16.06
C GLY A 263 6.95 -7.80 15.72
N SER A 264 6.91 -8.17 14.44
CA SER A 264 7.21 -9.53 13.93
C SER A 264 6.29 -10.63 14.49
N VAL A 265 5.02 -10.29 14.74
CA VAL A 265 4.04 -11.21 15.34
C VAL A 265 3.52 -12.29 14.39
N ALA A 266 3.55 -12.06 13.08
CA ALA A 266 3.02 -12.97 12.07
C ALA A 266 3.70 -12.78 10.70
N ASP A 267 3.57 -13.79 9.83
CA ASP A 267 3.87 -13.64 8.41
C ASP A 267 2.82 -12.74 7.73
N ILE A 268 3.22 -12.06 6.67
CA ILE A 268 2.34 -11.22 5.85
C ILE A 268 2.08 -11.94 4.53
N THR A 269 0.81 -12.13 4.19
CA THR A 269 0.39 -12.51 2.84
C THR A 269 -0.40 -11.38 2.23
N VAL A 270 -0.05 -11.01 1.00
CA VAL A 270 -0.83 -10.12 0.15
C VAL A 270 -1.44 -10.97 -0.95
N GLY A 271 -2.77 -11.06 -0.95
CA GLY A 271 -3.53 -11.75 -2.00
C GLY A 271 -3.50 -11.01 -3.33
N MET A 272 -4.26 -11.48 -4.32
CA MET A 272 -4.34 -10.85 -5.63
C MET A 272 -5.47 -9.82 -5.70
N LEU A 273 -5.25 -8.75 -6.46
CA LEU A 273 -6.17 -7.65 -6.72
C LEU A 273 -7.27 -8.03 -7.71
N VAL A 274 -8.07 -9.04 -7.36
CA VAL A 274 -9.09 -9.62 -8.25
C VAL A 274 -10.18 -8.65 -8.71
N LEU A 275 -10.32 -7.51 -8.04
CA LEU A 275 -11.25 -6.44 -8.41
C LEU A 275 -10.68 -5.47 -9.45
N ASP A 276 -9.36 -5.49 -9.67
CA ASP A 276 -8.73 -4.76 -10.76
C ASP A 276 -8.93 -5.52 -12.07
N ALA A 277 -9.97 -5.13 -12.82
CA ALA A 277 -10.33 -5.77 -14.09
C ALA A 277 -9.19 -5.77 -15.13
N ILE A 278 -8.21 -4.88 -15.02
CA ILE A 278 -7.09 -4.76 -15.96
C ILE A 278 -5.94 -5.69 -15.53
N ASN A 279 -5.67 -5.75 -14.23
CA ASN A 279 -4.49 -6.43 -13.67
C ASN A 279 -4.82 -7.38 -12.51
N PRO A 280 -5.81 -8.30 -12.67
CA PRO A 280 -6.46 -8.94 -11.53
C PRO A 280 -5.61 -9.99 -10.81
N THR A 281 -4.48 -10.38 -11.42
CA THR A 281 -3.60 -11.42 -10.89
C THR A 281 -2.34 -10.86 -10.23
N PHE A 282 -2.22 -9.53 -10.05
CA PHE A 282 -1.13 -8.92 -9.27
C PHE A 282 -1.52 -8.75 -7.81
N SER A 283 -0.55 -8.87 -6.90
CA SER A 283 -0.77 -8.57 -5.48
C SER A 283 -0.62 -7.10 -5.15
N PHE A 284 0.27 -6.42 -5.86
CA PHE A 284 0.50 -5.01 -5.69
C PHE A 284 0.51 -4.32 -7.05
N VAL A 285 -0.36 -3.32 -7.21
CA VAL A 285 -0.46 -2.50 -8.41
C VAL A 285 -0.14 -1.05 -8.05
N ASN A 286 0.92 -0.51 -8.65
CA ASN A 286 1.24 0.91 -8.59
C ASN A 286 0.92 1.59 -9.93
N ARG A 287 -0.04 2.51 -9.91
CA ARG A 287 -0.35 3.45 -11.00
C ARG A 287 -0.04 4.91 -10.63
N GLY A 288 0.27 5.15 -9.36
CA GLY A 288 0.55 6.46 -8.79
C GLY A 288 2.04 6.80 -8.81
N THR A 289 2.42 7.73 -7.96
CA THR A 289 3.81 8.06 -7.64
C THR A 289 4.11 7.59 -6.22
N ILE A 290 5.21 6.88 -6.03
CA ILE A 290 5.75 6.53 -4.71
C ILE A 290 7.13 7.14 -4.63
N GLN A 291 7.29 8.12 -3.74
CA GLN A 291 8.47 8.98 -3.68
C GLN A 291 9.04 9.08 -2.26
N ALA A 292 10.31 8.70 -2.13
CA ALA A 292 11.14 9.10 -1.01
C ALA A 292 12.07 10.22 -1.46
N SER A 293 12.03 11.37 -0.79
CA SER A 293 12.93 12.48 -1.11
C SER A 293 13.32 13.21 0.14
N ASP A 294 14.61 13.42 0.30
CA ASP A 294 15.17 14.23 1.37
C ASP A 294 16.38 15.01 0.84
N ASN A 295 16.54 16.23 1.33
CA ASN A 295 17.61 17.17 0.99
C ASN A 295 18.62 17.33 2.13
N ASP A 296 18.44 16.61 3.24
CA ASP A 296 19.41 16.60 4.32
C ASP A 296 20.55 15.59 4.06
N THR A 297 21.76 16.06 4.33
CA THR A 297 22.99 15.25 4.32
C THR A 297 22.88 13.99 5.18
N GLY A 298 23.45 12.88 4.70
CA GLY A 298 23.48 11.60 5.42
C GLY A 298 22.14 10.86 5.49
N VAL A 299 21.08 11.36 4.85
CA VAL A 299 19.77 10.69 4.81
C VAL A 299 19.72 9.68 3.68
N HIS A 300 19.63 8.40 4.01
CA HIS A 300 19.41 7.34 3.02
C HIS A 300 17.92 7.19 2.71
N THR A 301 17.51 7.43 1.47
CA THR A 301 16.11 7.32 1.08
C THR A 301 15.79 5.96 0.49
N THR A 302 14.57 5.47 0.72
CA THR A 302 14.04 4.25 0.11
C THR A 302 12.58 4.47 -0.25
N ALA A 303 12.19 4.25 -1.52
CA ALA A 303 10.78 4.45 -1.88
C ALA A 303 9.92 3.27 -1.43
N ILE A 304 10.35 2.03 -1.71
CA ILE A 304 9.61 0.82 -1.32
C ILE A 304 10.54 -0.22 -0.71
N LEU A 305 10.11 -0.78 0.43
CA LEU A 305 10.69 -1.99 1.01
C LEU A 305 9.60 -3.04 1.23
N VAL A 306 9.78 -4.23 0.64
CA VAL A 306 8.98 -5.43 0.91
C VAL A 306 9.87 -6.44 1.62
N GLY A 307 9.49 -6.91 2.81
CA GLY A 307 10.34 -7.73 3.68
C GLY A 307 11.17 -6.88 4.63
N GLU A 308 12.30 -7.43 5.09
CA GLU A 308 13.17 -6.77 6.07
C GLU A 308 14.45 -6.25 5.42
N SER A 309 14.93 -5.08 5.86
CA SER A 309 16.26 -4.58 5.48
C SER A 309 17.40 -5.32 6.21
N GLY A 310 17.08 -5.98 7.32
CA GLY A 310 18.01 -6.74 8.15
C GLY A 310 17.67 -8.23 8.15
N VAL A 311 17.87 -8.91 9.27
CA VAL A 311 17.51 -10.33 9.41
C VAL A 311 16.00 -10.48 9.49
N ALA A 312 15.41 -11.28 8.60
CA ALA A 312 13.99 -11.59 8.70
C ALA A 312 13.75 -12.75 9.67
N THR A 313 12.75 -12.58 10.53
CA THR A 313 12.27 -13.65 11.42
C THR A 313 10.96 -14.26 10.94
N ARG A 314 10.28 -13.56 10.03
CA ARG A 314 8.97 -13.84 9.42
C ARG A 314 9.05 -13.54 7.92
N THR A 315 8.06 -13.96 7.15
CA THR A 315 8.00 -13.82 5.70
C THR A 315 6.99 -12.76 5.25
N VAL A 316 7.22 -12.23 4.05
CA VAL A 316 6.24 -11.47 3.26
C VAL A 316 6.02 -12.18 1.94
N ASN A 317 4.78 -12.57 1.66
CA ASN A 317 4.42 -13.29 0.44
C ASN A 317 3.46 -12.46 -0.43
N LEU A 318 3.94 -11.99 -1.58
CA LEU A 318 3.09 -11.38 -2.62
C LEU A 318 2.66 -12.49 -3.58
N SER A 319 1.40 -12.90 -3.48
CA SER A 319 0.87 -14.11 -4.17
C SER A 319 0.82 -13.98 -5.70
N GLY A 320 0.69 -12.76 -6.23
CA GLY A 320 0.54 -12.48 -7.67
C GLY A 320 1.60 -11.53 -8.26
N GLY A 321 2.59 -11.15 -7.45
CA GLY A 321 3.66 -10.25 -7.88
C GLY A 321 3.31 -8.76 -7.84
N ILE A 322 4.13 -7.95 -8.51
CA ILE A 322 4.08 -6.49 -8.54
C ILE A 322 3.89 -6.00 -9.98
N TYR A 323 2.93 -5.11 -10.19
CA TYR A 323 2.80 -4.32 -11.42
C TYR A 323 3.08 -2.85 -11.13
N ASN A 324 4.11 -2.31 -11.76
CA ASN A 324 4.43 -0.90 -11.71
C ASN A 324 4.16 -0.25 -13.07
N ARG A 325 3.10 0.54 -13.18
CA ARG A 325 2.86 1.46 -14.31
C ARG A 325 3.18 2.91 -13.94
N GLY A 326 3.14 3.21 -12.65
CA GLY A 326 3.42 4.51 -12.08
C GLY A 326 4.91 4.84 -11.97
N THR A 327 5.23 5.74 -11.06
CA THR A 327 6.61 6.11 -10.72
C THR A 327 6.96 5.57 -9.33
N ILE A 328 8.11 4.93 -9.21
CA ILE A 328 8.78 4.60 -7.95
C ILE A 328 10.11 5.34 -8.01
N VAL A 329 10.31 6.30 -7.10
CA VAL A 329 11.50 7.15 -7.13
C VAL A 329 12.04 7.41 -5.73
N SER A 330 13.36 7.27 -5.59
CA SER A 330 14.09 7.65 -4.38
C SER A 330 15.15 8.68 -4.74
N THR A 331 15.16 9.81 -4.05
CA THR A 331 16.18 10.86 -4.22
C THR A 331 16.81 11.18 -2.88
N SER A 332 18.12 11.36 -2.86
CA SER A 332 18.85 11.84 -1.68
C SER A 332 19.95 12.81 -2.08
N GLU A 333 20.32 13.69 -1.17
CA GLU A 333 21.39 14.66 -1.37
C GLU A 333 22.48 14.43 -0.32
N SER A 334 23.74 14.29 -0.73
CA SER A 334 24.85 14.18 0.23
C SER A 334 25.21 15.51 0.86
N ASP A 335 24.78 16.59 0.22
CA ASP A 335 25.00 17.96 0.63
C ASP A 335 23.64 18.52 0.94
N ASN A 336 23.55 19.40 1.94
CA ASN A 336 22.32 20.13 2.14
C ASN A 336 22.39 21.41 1.29
N GLU A 337 21.64 21.47 0.19
CA GLU A 337 21.59 22.66 -0.69
C GLU A 337 21.10 23.93 0.04
N VAL A 338 20.41 23.74 1.17
CA VAL A 338 19.76 24.79 1.94
C VAL A 338 20.61 25.18 3.16
N SER A 339 21.37 24.26 3.76
CA SER A 339 22.11 24.49 5.00
C SER A 339 23.60 24.74 4.83
N SER A 340 24.08 25.90 5.29
CA SER A 340 25.51 26.24 5.26
C SER A 340 26.34 25.57 6.37
N ASN A 341 25.68 24.90 7.31
CA ASN A 341 26.32 24.36 8.52
C ASN A 341 26.27 22.83 8.61
N ALA A 342 25.51 22.18 7.74
CA ALA A 342 25.43 20.73 7.70
C ALA A 342 26.64 20.17 6.93
N THR A 343 27.46 19.36 7.58
CA THR A 343 28.59 18.70 6.92
C THR A 343 28.08 17.72 5.88
N ALA A 344 28.63 17.77 4.67
CA ALA A 344 28.32 16.78 3.66
C ALA A 344 28.71 15.37 4.13
N VAL A 345 27.84 14.38 3.91
CA VAL A 345 28.01 13.00 4.34
C VAL A 345 27.46 12.08 3.25
N ASN A 346 28.12 10.94 3.08
CA ASN A 346 27.67 9.91 2.15
C ASN A 346 26.18 9.58 2.30
N THR A 347 25.48 9.53 1.17
CA THR A 347 24.06 9.20 1.12
C THR A 347 23.78 8.06 0.14
N ASN A 348 22.65 7.40 0.29
CA ASN A 348 22.22 6.32 -0.59
C ASN A 348 20.76 6.58 -0.98
N ALA A 349 20.38 6.15 -2.18
CA ALA A 349 19.00 6.17 -2.62
C ALA A 349 18.64 4.81 -3.20
N THR A 350 17.52 4.24 -2.75
CA THR A 350 17.03 2.96 -3.27
C THR A 350 15.57 3.03 -3.71
N GLY A 351 15.29 2.70 -4.97
CA GLY A 351 13.93 2.75 -5.51
C GLY A 351 13.03 1.66 -4.89
N LEU A 352 13.26 0.41 -5.28
CA LEU A 352 12.51 -0.75 -4.80
C LEU A 352 13.45 -1.79 -4.21
N ILE A 353 13.16 -2.24 -2.99
CA ILE A 353 13.85 -3.34 -2.31
C ILE A 353 12.91 -4.53 -2.16
N ILE A 354 13.32 -5.67 -2.71
CA ILE A 354 12.82 -6.99 -2.29
C ILE A 354 13.76 -7.49 -1.19
N GLY A 355 13.38 -7.20 0.04
CA GLY A 355 14.16 -7.43 1.25
C GLY A 355 14.14 -8.87 1.72
N ASN A 356 14.85 -9.12 2.82
CA ASN A 356 14.97 -10.45 3.40
C ASN A 356 13.61 -10.98 3.86
N GLY A 357 13.34 -12.25 3.59
CA GLY A 357 12.07 -12.91 3.91
C GLY A 357 10.93 -12.55 2.96
N ALA A 358 11.16 -11.68 1.95
CA ALA A 358 10.15 -11.37 0.94
C ALA A 358 10.19 -12.37 -0.22
N THR A 359 9.00 -12.82 -0.64
CA THR A 359 8.79 -13.61 -1.85
C THR A 359 7.78 -12.91 -2.75
N VAL A 360 8.21 -12.58 -3.95
CA VAL A 360 7.37 -12.04 -5.02
C VAL A 360 7.09 -13.15 -6.01
N ASN A 361 5.88 -13.71 -6.00
CA ASN A 361 5.56 -14.85 -6.86
C ASN A 361 5.11 -14.42 -8.25
N ASP A 362 5.44 -15.25 -9.22
CA ASP A 362 4.69 -15.31 -10.47
C ASP A 362 3.26 -15.81 -10.22
N PHE A 363 2.29 -15.28 -10.96
CA PHE A 363 0.98 -15.90 -11.01
C PHE A 363 1.06 -17.24 -11.75
N ILE A 364 0.58 -18.31 -11.10
CA ILE A 364 0.52 -19.66 -11.69
C ILE A 364 -0.84 -20.29 -11.34
N TYR A 365 -1.51 -20.84 -12.35
CA TYR A 365 -2.73 -21.63 -12.21
C TYR A 365 -2.58 -22.94 -12.97
N ASN A 366 -2.43 -24.03 -12.21
CA ASN A 366 -2.25 -25.38 -12.74
C ASN A 366 -3.52 -26.19 -12.50
N ASN A 367 -4.09 -26.75 -13.57
CA ASN A 367 -5.23 -27.63 -13.41
C ASN A 367 -5.41 -28.54 -14.64
N SER A 368 -6.56 -29.20 -14.70
CA SER A 368 -6.98 -30.08 -15.79
C SER A 368 -8.11 -29.42 -16.56
N SER A 369 -8.02 -29.42 -17.88
CA SER A 369 -9.00 -28.79 -18.76
C SER A 369 -10.36 -29.49 -18.72
N GLY A 370 -11.42 -28.70 -18.91
CA GLY A 370 -12.80 -29.18 -19.07
C GLY A 370 -13.06 -29.83 -20.43
N THR A 371 -14.31 -30.26 -20.62
CA THR A 371 -14.79 -30.78 -21.92
C THR A 371 -15.08 -29.63 -22.89
N GLY A 372 -14.92 -29.87 -24.19
CA GLY A 372 -15.27 -28.88 -25.24
C GLY A 372 -14.14 -27.94 -25.68
N SER A 373 -12.90 -28.19 -25.26
CA SER A 373 -11.72 -27.47 -25.79
C SER A 373 -11.55 -27.73 -27.30
N THR A 374 -11.05 -26.73 -28.02
CA THR A 374 -10.75 -26.79 -29.47
C THR A 374 -9.29 -26.42 -29.72
N VAL A 375 -8.84 -26.38 -30.97
CA VAL A 375 -7.50 -25.86 -31.27
C VAL A 375 -7.34 -24.38 -30.87
N SER A 376 -8.41 -23.59 -30.94
CA SER A 376 -8.41 -22.14 -30.65
C SER A 376 -8.88 -21.79 -29.24
N THR A 377 -9.37 -22.76 -28.47
CA THR A 377 -9.92 -22.52 -27.13
C THR A 377 -9.55 -23.62 -26.16
N ILE A 378 -9.37 -23.24 -24.90
CA ILE A 378 -9.29 -24.18 -23.78
C ILE A 378 -10.42 -23.89 -22.80
N VAL A 379 -11.19 -24.91 -22.44
CA VAL A 379 -12.16 -24.84 -21.36
C VAL A 379 -11.42 -25.17 -20.06
N LEU A 380 -11.45 -24.26 -19.11
CA LEU A 380 -10.83 -24.42 -17.79
C LEU A 380 -11.81 -25.13 -16.83
N ASP A 381 -11.30 -25.60 -15.70
CA ASP A 381 -12.13 -26.26 -14.68
C ASP A 381 -13.01 -25.28 -13.89
N ALA A 382 -13.84 -25.84 -13.01
CA ALA A 382 -14.78 -25.08 -12.18
C ALA A 382 -14.10 -24.10 -11.19
N GLY A 383 -12.84 -24.33 -10.84
CA GLY A 383 -12.05 -23.46 -9.96
C GLY A 383 -11.50 -22.21 -10.66
N ALA A 384 -11.61 -22.11 -11.99
CA ALA A 384 -11.12 -20.96 -12.73
C ALA A 384 -11.97 -19.71 -12.44
N SER A 385 -11.39 -18.52 -12.63
CA SER A 385 -12.07 -17.24 -12.32
C SER A 385 -13.41 -17.08 -13.03
N ALA A 386 -14.40 -16.48 -12.37
CA ALA A 386 -15.70 -16.14 -12.98
C ALA A 386 -15.68 -14.76 -13.68
N ALA A 387 -14.62 -13.97 -13.49
CA ALA A 387 -14.47 -12.68 -14.13
C ALA A 387 -14.02 -12.85 -15.59
N ASN A 388 -14.65 -12.10 -16.50
CA ASN A 388 -14.19 -12.01 -17.88
C ASN A 388 -12.79 -11.41 -17.93
N ASP A 389 -12.01 -11.83 -18.92
CA ASP A 389 -10.65 -11.35 -19.20
C ASP A 389 -9.64 -11.53 -18.04
N PHE A 390 -9.99 -12.24 -16.97
CA PHE A 390 -9.10 -12.48 -15.82
C PHE A 390 -7.73 -13.07 -16.22
N TYR A 391 -7.73 -14.00 -17.17
CA TYR A 391 -6.51 -14.64 -17.67
C TYR A 391 -5.98 -14.01 -18.96
N LYS A 392 -6.56 -12.90 -19.43
CA LYS A 392 -6.13 -12.25 -20.66
C LYS A 392 -4.68 -11.79 -20.56
N ASN A 393 -3.96 -11.91 -21.67
CA ASN A 393 -2.53 -11.64 -21.80
C ASN A 393 -1.62 -12.56 -20.96
N LEU A 394 -2.16 -13.63 -20.36
CA LEU A 394 -1.36 -14.66 -19.73
C LEU A 394 -1.02 -15.78 -20.71
N ILE A 395 0.01 -16.55 -20.39
CA ILE A 395 0.43 -17.69 -21.21
C ILE A 395 -0.22 -18.95 -20.67
N VAL A 396 -0.90 -19.70 -21.53
CA VAL A 396 -1.32 -21.07 -21.26
C VAL A 396 -0.36 -22.05 -21.90
N THR A 397 0.04 -23.07 -21.15
CA THR A 397 0.85 -24.20 -21.61
C THR A 397 0.00 -25.47 -21.54
N VAL A 398 -0.13 -26.18 -22.67
CA VAL A 398 -0.82 -27.46 -22.77
C VAL A 398 0.08 -28.43 -23.52
N ASN A 399 0.39 -29.60 -22.95
CA ASN A 399 1.27 -30.60 -23.58
C ASN A 399 2.63 -30.03 -24.05
N GLY A 400 3.18 -29.05 -23.32
CA GLY A 400 4.43 -28.36 -23.68
C GLY A 400 4.28 -27.23 -24.71
N GLU A 401 3.10 -27.08 -25.33
CA GLU A 401 2.81 -26.02 -26.29
C GLU A 401 2.31 -24.76 -25.58
N GLN A 402 2.94 -23.61 -25.83
CA GLN A 402 2.59 -22.32 -25.22
C GLN A 402 1.75 -21.44 -26.16
N ARG A 403 0.72 -20.79 -25.60
CA ARG A 403 -0.14 -19.84 -26.31
C ARG A 403 -0.49 -18.66 -25.42
N LEU A 404 -0.77 -17.51 -26.03
CA LEU A 404 -1.27 -16.31 -25.36
C LEU A 404 -2.79 -16.43 -25.22
N ILE A 405 -3.34 -16.15 -24.05
CA ILE A 405 -4.78 -16.00 -23.87
C ILE A 405 -5.19 -14.61 -24.33
N THR A 406 -5.96 -14.53 -25.41
CA THR A 406 -6.38 -13.27 -26.03
C THR A 406 -7.71 -12.76 -25.50
N ALA A 407 -8.56 -13.65 -24.99
CA ALA A 407 -9.81 -13.35 -24.32
C ALA A 407 -10.19 -14.47 -23.36
N TYR A 408 -10.94 -14.15 -22.31
CA TYR A 408 -11.46 -15.15 -21.38
C TYR A 408 -12.92 -14.87 -21.02
N ALA A 409 -13.80 -15.85 -21.25
CA ALA A 409 -15.20 -15.79 -20.84
C ALA A 409 -15.36 -16.49 -19.49
N GLY A 410 -15.50 -15.72 -18.41
CA GLY A 410 -15.55 -16.24 -17.05
C GLY A 410 -16.81 -17.05 -16.72
N THR A 411 -17.93 -16.77 -17.40
CA THR A 411 -19.17 -17.53 -17.26
C THR A 411 -19.05 -18.96 -17.81
N THR A 412 -18.38 -19.13 -18.94
CA THR A 412 -18.18 -20.44 -19.59
C THR A 412 -16.82 -21.06 -19.29
N LYS A 413 -15.98 -20.38 -18.50
CA LYS A 413 -14.59 -20.76 -18.20
C LYS A 413 -13.76 -21.03 -19.45
N THR A 414 -14.03 -20.32 -20.55
CA THR A 414 -13.38 -20.58 -21.84
C THR A 414 -12.35 -19.50 -22.14
N ALA A 415 -11.10 -19.91 -22.30
CA ALA A 415 -10.02 -19.04 -22.78
C ALA A 415 -9.83 -19.21 -24.29
N THR A 416 -9.83 -18.09 -25.02
CA THR A 416 -9.44 -18.06 -26.44
C THR A 416 -7.94 -17.85 -26.52
N VAL A 417 -7.28 -18.61 -27.39
CA VAL A 417 -5.82 -18.59 -27.51
C VAL A 417 -5.35 -18.03 -28.85
N GLY A 418 -4.18 -17.42 -28.84
CA GLY A 418 -3.43 -17.01 -30.02
C GLY A 418 -1.94 -17.29 -29.85
N ALA A 419 -1.15 -16.95 -30.86
CA ALA A 419 0.29 -17.09 -30.79
C ALA A 419 0.91 -16.10 -29.79
N LEU A 420 2.10 -16.42 -29.29
CA LEU A 420 2.86 -15.52 -28.42
C LEU A 420 3.29 -14.22 -29.13
N ASN A 421 3.36 -14.21 -30.46
CA ASN A 421 3.67 -13.03 -31.27
C ASN A 421 2.43 -12.25 -31.73
N GLY A 422 1.25 -12.53 -31.17
CA GLY A 422 0.00 -11.88 -31.54
C GLY A 422 -0.63 -12.35 -32.85
N SER A 423 -0.08 -13.36 -33.53
CA SER A 423 -0.75 -14.01 -34.68
C SER A 423 -1.87 -14.95 -34.25
N SER A 424 -2.70 -15.39 -35.20
CA SER A 424 -3.85 -16.29 -34.95
C SER A 424 -3.47 -17.77 -34.79
N ALA A 425 -2.22 -18.09 -34.44
CA ALA A 425 -1.80 -19.50 -34.32
C ALA A 425 -2.50 -20.19 -33.14
N THR A 426 -3.13 -21.32 -33.43
CA THR A 426 -3.88 -22.17 -32.50
C THR A 426 -3.01 -23.32 -31.99
N PHE A 427 -3.47 -24.11 -31.02
CA PHE A 427 -2.80 -25.36 -30.66
C PHE A 427 -2.71 -26.30 -31.87
N ALA A 428 -1.69 -27.15 -31.90
CA ALA A 428 -1.51 -28.15 -32.96
C ALA A 428 -2.61 -29.23 -32.91
N ALA A 429 -3.12 -29.52 -31.72
CA ALA A 429 -4.26 -30.40 -31.48
C ALA A 429 -5.15 -29.81 -30.39
N ALA A 430 -6.44 -30.15 -30.40
CA ALA A 430 -7.35 -29.72 -29.34
C ALA A 430 -6.88 -30.30 -27.98
N PRO A 431 -6.85 -29.49 -26.90
CA PRO A 431 -6.61 -29.99 -25.55
C PRO A 431 -7.57 -31.13 -25.21
N SER A 432 -7.04 -32.25 -24.72
CA SER A 432 -7.86 -33.39 -24.28
C SER A 432 -8.69 -33.01 -23.06
N ALA A 433 -9.91 -33.53 -22.93
CA ALA A 433 -10.64 -33.43 -21.67
C ALA A 433 -9.81 -34.01 -20.51
N ALA A 434 -9.78 -33.32 -19.37
CA ALA A 434 -8.90 -33.59 -18.24
C ALA A 434 -7.38 -33.53 -18.55
N GLY A 435 -6.99 -32.92 -19.68
CA GLY A 435 -5.58 -32.68 -20.00
C GLY A 435 -5.00 -31.59 -19.11
N ALA A 436 -3.82 -31.83 -18.56
CA ALA A 436 -3.12 -30.87 -17.71
C ALA A 436 -2.77 -29.60 -18.49
N PHE A 437 -2.95 -28.45 -17.85
CA PHE A 437 -2.52 -27.16 -18.35
C PHE A 437 -1.92 -26.32 -17.22
N THR A 438 -1.13 -25.33 -17.63
CA THR A 438 -0.59 -24.28 -16.76
C THR A 438 -0.87 -22.93 -17.38
N ILE A 439 -1.62 -22.07 -16.70
CA ILE A 439 -1.67 -20.65 -16.99
C ILE A 439 -0.66 -19.94 -16.11
N ARG A 440 0.19 -19.11 -16.69
CA ARG A 440 1.19 -18.35 -15.94
C ARG A 440 1.36 -16.94 -16.47
N ARG A 441 1.79 -16.06 -15.58
CA ARG A 441 2.45 -14.81 -15.96
C ARG A 441 3.95 -15.07 -16.15
N ASN A 442 4.59 -14.28 -16.99
CA ASN A 442 6.04 -14.31 -17.23
C ASN A 442 6.80 -13.26 -16.40
N ALA A 443 6.23 -12.76 -15.31
CA ALA A 443 6.77 -11.64 -14.54
C ALA A 443 6.20 -11.63 -13.12
N ALA A 444 7.07 -11.84 -12.15
CA ALA A 444 6.82 -11.57 -10.74
C ALA A 444 6.90 -10.06 -10.49
N LEU A 445 7.77 -9.35 -11.20
CA LEU A 445 7.75 -7.90 -11.34
C LEU A 445 7.55 -7.51 -12.82
N LEU A 446 6.46 -6.81 -13.10
CA LEU A 446 6.22 -6.16 -14.40
C LEU A 446 6.37 -4.65 -14.23
N ASN A 447 7.45 -4.10 -14.77
CA ASN A 447 7.69 -2.66 -14.82
C ASN A 447 7.31 -2.09 -16.20
N ASP A 448 6.19 -1.38 -16.24
CA ASP A 448 5.67 -0.59 -17.36
C ASP A 448 5.74 0.93 -17.08
N GLY A 449 6.27 1.30 -15.91
CA GLY A 449 6.44 2.66 -15.45
C GLY A 449 7.90 3.02 -15.24
N GLN A 450 8.19 3.77 -14.17
CA GLN A 450 9.54 4.16 -13.80
C GLN A 450 9.91 3.54 -12.46
N ILE A 451 11.09 2.93 -12.38
CA ILE A 451 11.77 2.60 -11.12
C ILE A 451 13.10 3.35 -11.15
N GLN A 452 13.26 4.34 -10.28
CA GLN A 452 14.40 5.24 -10.30
C GLN A 452 14.99 5.45 -8.92
N ALA A 453 16.30 5.64 -8.89
CA ALA A 453 16.98 6.15 -7.71
C ALA A 453 18.03 7.17 -8.16
N ALA A 454 18.20 8.24 -7.38
CA ALA A 454 19.21 9.24 -7.64
C ALA A 454 19.86 9.76 -6.35
N MET A 455 21.17 10.01 -6.42
CA MET A 455 21.87 10.83 -5.43
C MET A 455 22.65 11.95 -6.11
N THR A 456 22.71 13.10 -5.46
CA THR A 456 23.49 14.28 -5.89
C THR A 456 24.26 14.87 -4.70
N GLY A 457 25.34 15.62 -4.98
CA GLY A 457 26.11 16.37 -3.97
C GLY A 457 27.62 16.26 -4.19
N SER A 458 28.44 16.44 -3.15
CA SER A 458 29.90 16.36 -3.17
C SER A 458 30.44 15.04 -2.64
N GLU A 459 29.68 14.25 -1.88
CA GLU A 459 30.17 13.01 -1.28
C GLU A 459 29.87 11.76 -2.11
N SER A 460 30.30 10.59 -1.62
CA SER A 460 30.04 9.31 -2.26
C SER A 460 28.77 8.63 -1.78
N GLY A 461 28.44 7.50 -2.42
CA GLY A 461 27.32 6.69 -2.03
C GLY A 461 26.92 5.67 -3.06
N ARG A 462 25.89 4.92 -2.71
CA ARG A 462 25.36 3.81 -3.49
C ARG A 462 23.91 4.08 -3.87
N VAL A 463 23.66 4.15 -5.17
CA VAL A 463 22.32 4.33 -5.73
C VAL A 463 21.87 3.03 -6.36
N THR A 464 20.70 2.54 -5.98
CA THR A 464 20.15 1.28 -6.51
C THR A 464 18.71 1.46 -6.94
N ALA A 465 18.37 1.25 -8.21
CA ALA A 465 16.97 1.40 -8.63
C ALA A 465 16.13 0.20 -8.17
N LEU A 466 16.61 -1.03 -8.40
CA LEU A 466 16.01 -2.28 -7.93
C LEU A 466 17.06 -3.12 -7.17
N LEU A 467 16.81 -3.37 -5.89
CA LEU A 467 17.61 -4.25 -5.04
C LEU A 467 16.84 -5.53 -4.72
N ILE A 468 17.46 -6.68 -4.92
CA ILE A 468 16.99 -7.97 -4.41
C ILE A 468 17.99 -8.41 -3.36
N ALA A 469 17.61 -8.27 -2.09
CA ALA A 469 18.51 -8.43 -0.96
C ALA A 469 19.01 -9.87 -0.84
N GLY A 470 20.31 -10.02 -0.63
CA GLY A 470 20.97 -11.30 -0.44
C GLY A 470 21.27 -11.59 1.04
N PRO A 471 21.67 -12.84 1.32
CA PRO A 471 22.17 -13.18 2.64
C PRO A 471 23.44 -12.39 2.94
N ALA A 472 23.67 -12.07 4.21
CA ALA A 472 24.94 -11.51 4.64
C ALA A 472 26.09 -12.40 4.15
N ALA A 473 27.20 -11.80 3.72
CA ALA A 473 28.32 -12.53 3.14
C ALA A 473 28.75 -13.71 4.04
N GLY A 474 28.82 -14.92 3.46
CA GLY A 474 29.17 -16.14 4.19
C GLY A 474 28.02 -16.82 4.95
N THR A 475 26.80 -16.27 4.93
CA THR A 475 25.63 -16.94 5.48
C THR A 475 24.94 -17.81 4.42
N PRO A 476 24.50 -19.05 4.74
CA PRO A 476 23.77 -19.88 3.79
C PRO A 476 22.46 -19.24 3.35
N LEU A 477 22.11 -19.43 2.08
CA LEU A 477 20.79 -19.07 1.55
C LEU A 477 19.71 -19.88 2.26
N THR A 478 18.82 -19.18 2.96
CA THR A 478 17.58 -19.72 3.51
C THR A 478 16.46 -18.75 3.17
N ALA A 479 15.21 -19.22 3.12
CA ALA A 479 14.05 -18.40 2.73
C ALA A 479 13.86 -17.10 3.54
N LEU A 480 14.50 -16.97 4.72
CA LEU A 480 14.42 -15.78 5.57
C LEU A 480 15.60 -14.81 5.40
N ASN A 481 16.69 -15.23 4.76
CA ASN A 481 17.90 -14.44 4.66
C ASN A 481 18.10 -13.82 3.28
N HIS A 482 17.08 -13.82 2.42
CA HIS A 482 17.14 -13.13 1.12
C HIS A 482 15.74 -12.74 0.64
N GLY A 483 15.68 -11.82 -0.32
CA GLY A 483 14.51 -11.59 -1.15
C GLY A 483 14.44 -12.61 -2.28
N THR A 484 13.22 -12.92 -2.73
CA THR A 484 12.98 -13.81 -3.88
C THR A 484 12.19 -13.07 -4.96
N LEU A 485 12.82 -12.86 -6.12
CA LEU A 485 12.19 -12.32 -7.31
C LEU A 485 12.58 -13.17 -8.54
N PRO A 486 11.76 -14.16 -8.95
CA PRO A 486 12.16 -15.13 -9.97
C PRO A 486 12.24 -14.56 -11.39
N SER A 487 11.47 -13.52 -11.70
CA SER A 487 11.31 -12.99 -13.05
C SER A 487 10.99 -11.49 -13.07
N LEU A 488 11.59 -10.79 -14.02
CA LEU A 488 11.38 -9.37 -14.29
C LEU A 488 11.03 -9.16 -15.77
N VAL A 489 9.94 -8.44 -16.03
CA VAL A 489 9.67 -7.86 -17.35
C VAL A 489 9.76 -6.35 -17.22
N ASN A 490 10.69 -5.74 -17.95
CA ASN A 490 10.83 -4.29 -18.06
C ASN A 490 10.38 -3.81 -19.44
N LEU A 491 9.27 -3.08 -19.48
CA LEU A 491 8.73 -2.44 -20.68
C LEU A 491 9.10 -0.96 -20.77
N SER A 492 9.55 -0.35 -19.66
CA SER A 492 9.83 1.08 -19.55
C SER A 492 11.17 1.32 -18.85
N THR A 493 11.29 2.21 -17.85
CA THR A 493 12.61 2.59 -17.31
C THR A 493 12.90 1.96 -15.95
N ILE A 494 14.11 1.42 -15.81
CA ILE A 494 14.79 1.16 -14.54
C ILE A 494 16.12 1.93 -14.59
N SER A 495 16.34 2.90 -13.70
CA SER A 495 17.58 3.69 -13.74
C SER A 495 18.12 4.18 -12.42
N ALA A 496 19.44 4.13 -12.27
CA ALA A 496 20.16 4.68 -11.14
C ALA A 496 21.11 5.82 -11.58
N LEU A 497 21.08 6.95 -10.87
CA LEU A 497 21.92 8.12 -11.11
C LEU A 497 22.74 8.45 -9.87
N ALA A 498 24.06 8.37 -9.93
CA ALA A 498 24.94 8.77 -8.84
C ALA A 498 25.86 9.93 -9.26
N THR A 499 25.59 11.14 -8.78
CA THR A 499 26.38 12.33 -9.14
C THR A 499 27.10 12.88 -7.92
N SER A 500 28.44 12.93 -8.01
CA SER A 500 29.29 13.69 -7.09
C SER A 500 29.97 14.83 -7.84
N THR A 501 30.09 15.98 -7.18
CA THR A 501 30.83 17.16 -7.62
C THR A 501 32.31 17.12 -7.22
N ASP A 502 32.69 16.31 -6.22
CA ASP A 502 34.09 16.07 -5.86
C ASP A 502 34.61 14.80 -6.59
N PRO A 503 35.51 14.96 -7.57
CA PRO A 503 36.02 13.81 -8.32
C PRO A 503 37.05 12.98 -7.53
N ASN A 504 37.34 13.31 -6.25
CA ASN A 504 38.27 12.58 -5.39
C ASN A 504 37.57 11.67 -4.37
N VAL A 505 36.24 11.62 -4.32
CA VAL A 505 35.53 10.69 -3.42
C VAL A 505 35.82 9.24 -3.78
N THR A 506 35.56 8.31 -2.85
CA THR A 506 35.71 6.87 -3.08
C THR A 506 34.39 6.14 -2.84
N GLY A 507 34.15 5.07 -3.59
CA GLY A 507 32.96 4.22 -3.40
C GLY A 507 31.66 4.77 -3.99
N LEU A 508 31.74 5.69 -4.97
CA LEU A 508 30.57 6.11 -5.74
C LEU A 508 30.09 4.94 -6.60
N ALA A 509 28.82 4.56 -6.47
CA ALA A 509 28.27 3.43 -7.19
C ALA A 509 26.80 3.63 -7.61
N ALA A 510 26.48 3.17 -8.82
CA ALA A 510 25.12 3.16 -9.37
C ALA A 510 24.79 1.77 -9.92
N PHE A 511 23.68 1.20 -9.46
CA PHE A 511 23.15 -0.10 -9.88
C PHE A 511 21.71 0.09 -10.35
N ALA A 512 21.39 -0.18 -11.62
CA ALA A 512 19.98 -0.17 -12.02
C ALA A 512 19.28 -1.45 -11.52
N ILE A 513 19.92 -2.61 -11.60
CA ILE A 513 19.49 -3.83 -10.90
C ILE A 513 20.67 -4.38 -10.11
N ASP A 514 20.43 -4.73 -8.85
CA ASP A 514 21.38 -5.39 -7.97
C ASP A 514 20.73 -6.64 -7.36
N ASP A 515 21.02 -7.81 -7.94
CA ASP A 515 20.57 -9.09 -7.39
C ASP A 515 21.64 -9.71 -6.49
N GLN A 516 21.54 -9.44 -5.20
CA GLN A 516 22.40 -10.05 -4.19
C GLN A 516 21.90 -11.43 -3.75
N SER A 517 20.64 -11.76 -4.08
CA SER A 517 19.99 -13.00 -3.69
C SER A 517 20.33 -14.17 -4.62
N GLY A 518 20.64 -13.88 -5.88
CA GLY A 518 20.77 -14.88 -6.95
C GLY A 518 19.44 -15.53 -7.33
N THR A 519 18.30 -14.90 -7.00
CA THR A 519 16.96 -15.45 -7.30
C THR A 519 16.36 -14.94 -8.61
N LEU A 520 16.94 -13.90 -9.22
CA LEU A 520 16.47 -13.37 -10.51
C LEU A 520 16.93 -14.25 -11.66
N ASN A 521 16.05 -15.17 -12.07
CA ASN A 521 16.36 -16.17 -13.09
C ASN A 521 16.08 -15.71 -14.52
N SER A 522 15.25 -14.68 -14.70
CA SER A 522 14.88 -14.19 -16.03
C SER A 522 14.59 -12.70 -16.06
N VAL A 523 15.13 -12.03 -17.08
CA VAL A 523 14.85 -10.63 -17.37
C VAL A 523 14.43 -10.52 -18.84
N THR A 524 13.21 -10.05 -19.06
CA THR A 524 12.75 -9.64 -20.40
C THR A 524 12.73 -8.13 -20.44
N ASN A 525 13.67 -7.53 -21.17
CA ASN A 525 13.76 -6.07 -21.29
C ASN A 525 13.40 -5.63 -22.71
N THR A 526 12.34 -4.83 -22.82
CA THR A 526 11.99 -4.05 -24.04
C THR A 526 12.06 -2.54 -23.80
N GLY A 527 12.24 -2.12 -22.54
CA GLY A 527 12.47 -0.73 -22.15
C GLY A 527 13.96 -0.39 -21.95
N ARG A 528 14.21 0.59 -21.08
CA ARG A 528 15.55 1.09 -20.73
C ARG A 528 15.96 0.61 -19.34
N ILE A 529 17.11 -0.06 -19.26
CA ILE A 529 17.83 -0.31 -18.00
C ILE A 529 19.15 0.46 -18.11
N ALA A 530 19.38 1.45 -17.25
CA ALA A 530 20.52 2.35 -17.39
C ALA A 530 21.05 2.90 -16.08
N THR A 531 22.36 3.12 -16.05
CA THR A 531 23.03 3.85 -14.99
C THR A 531 23.67 5.12 -15.55
N SER A 532 23.85 6.12 -14.68
CA SER A 532 24.63 7.32 -14.95
C SER A 532 25.43 7.67 -13.70
N ILE A 533 26.73 7.95 -13.86
CA ILE A 533 27.63 8.17 -12.72
C ILE A 533 28.67 9.25 -13.03
N SER A 534 29.04 10.07 -12.03
CA SER A 534 30.20 10.98 -12.15
C SER A 534 31.49 10.17 -12.34
N ILE A 535 32.42 10.71 -13.15
CA ILE A 535 33.74 10.10 -13.34
C ILE A 535 34.68 10.60 -12.24
N LEU A 536 35.23 9.67 -11.45
CA LEU A 536 36.24 9.96 -10.42
C LEU A 536 37.64 9.99 -11.02
N ARG A 537 38.58 10.71 -10.38
CA ARG A 537 39.97 10.81 -10.84
C ARG A 537 40.72 9.48 -10.77
N ASP A 538 40.38 8.64 -9.81
CA ASP A 538 40.99 7.34 -9.60
C ASP A 538 40.30 6.20 -10.36
N PHE A 539 39.22 6.51 -11.08
CA PHE A 539 38.38 5.56 -11.80
C PHE A 539 37.77 4.45 -10.91
N SER A 540 37.62 4.69 -9.60
CA SER A 540 37.08 3.70 -8.66
C SER A 540 35.56 3.54 -8.69
N GLN A 541 34.84 4.37 -9.45
CA GLN A 541 33.38 4.34 -9.51
C GLN A 541 32.82 3.06 -10.13
N GLN A 542 31.65 2.62 -9.66
CA GLN A 542 30.95 1.43 -10.15
C GLN A 542 29.65 1.79 -10.86
N SER A 543 29.45 1.28 -12.07
CA SER A 543 28.25 1.51 -12.87
C SER A 543 27.77 0.19 -13.46
N VAL A 544 26.64 -0.33 -12.96
CA VAL A 544 26.11 -1.64 -13.32
C VAL A 544 24.66 -1.53 -13.72
N ALA A 545 24.35 -1.80 -15.00
CA ALA A 545 22.99 -1.72 -15.50
C ALA A 545 22.12 -2.89 -15.01
N ALA A 546 22.60 -4.13 -15.14
CA ALA A 546 21.89 -5.32 -14.66
C ALA A 546 22.87 -6.45 -14.36
#